data_AF-A0A533S6Y2-F1
#
_entry.id   AF-A0A533S6Y2-F1
#
_cell.length_a   1.000
_cell.length_b   1.000
_cell.length_c   1.000
_cell.angle_alpha   90.00
_cell.angle_beta   90.00
_cell.angle_gamma   90.00
#
_symmetry.space_group_name_H-M   'P 1'
#
loop_
_entity.id
_entity.type
_entity.pdbx_description
1 polymer ?
#
loop_
_entity_poly.entity_id
_entity_poly.type
_entity_poly.pdbx_seq_one_letter_code
_entity_poly.pdbx_strand_id
1 'polypeptide(L)'
;MKYSTIALFGLSVVISAVAAHHRFHDSAHAMGMLKIGGGSARHPAVLDKERDSYVLIATAGVVPPFRGNVRVALEGGRGLDATFHNSEPAVNFGFHHRPAFRGDTYYDLRPKDRIALWVRITRKGPPERTSGRTAASIPAGTDALTDCPQHMRGEGLSAERGRTAGPALAFYDTATNNRLLSIPIRFIASGGNSHGN
;
A
#
# COMPACT_ATOMS: atom_id res chain seq x y z
N MET A 1 5.54 -33.21 39.25
CA MET A 1 6.19 -32.46 38.15
C MET A 1 7.58 -32.03 38.62
N LYS A 2 8.60 -32.13 37.77
CA LYS A 2 9.97 -31.72 38.11
C LYS A 2 10.07 -30.19 37.99
N TYR A 3 10.80 -29.53 38.90
CA TYR A 3 11.01 -28.08 38.89
C TYR A 3 11.54 -27.55 37.53
N SER A 4 12.29 -28.38 36.80
CA SER A 4 12.77 -28.06 35.45
C SER A 4 11.64 -27.80 34.44
N THR A 5 10.53 -28.53 34.51
CA THR A 5 9.38 -28.34 33.61
C THR A 5 8.69 -27.01 33.89
N ILE A 6 8.56 -26.63 35.16
CA ILE A 6 7.95 -25.35 35.57
C ILE A 6 8.83 -24.18 35.10
N ALA A 7 10.15 -24.30 35.27
CA ALA A 7 11.10 -23.27 34.84
C ALA A 7 11.08 -23.08 33.32
N LEU A 8 11.10 -24.17 32.54
CA LEU A 8 11.02 -24.11 31.07
C LEU A 8 9.71 -23.50 30.59
N PHE A 9 8.59 -23.86 31.22
CA PHE A 9 7.29 -23.26 30.91
C PHE A 9 7.28 -21.76 31.20
N GLY A 10 7.74 -21.34 32.39
CA GLY A 10 7.84 -19.93 32.76
C GLY A 10 8.70 -19.13 31.78
N LEU A 11 9.86 -19.66 31.41
CA LEU A 11 10.74 -19.03 30.42
C LEU A 11 10.05 -18.89 29.05
N SER A 12 9.33 -19.93 28.62
CA SER A 12 8.62 -19.93 27.33
C SER A 12 7.50 -18.89 27.30
N VAL A 13 6.77 -18.71 28.41
CA VAL A 13 5.74 -17.68 28.56
C VAL A 13 6.36 -16.28 28.51
N VAL A 14 7.46 -16.04 29.22
CA VAL A 14 8.15 -14.75 29.22
C VAL A 14 8.66 -14.40 27.82
N ILE A 15 9.33 -15.34 27.13
CA ILE A 15 9.82 -15.12 25.76
C ILE A 15 8.65 -14.84 24.82
N SER A 16 7.55 -15.57 24.96
CA SER A 16 6.35 -15.36 24.13
C SER A 16 5.70 -14.00 24.39
N ALA A 17 5.64 -13.55 25.65
CA ALA A 17 5.10 -12.25 26.01
C ALA A 17 5.99 -11.10 25.51
N VAL A 18 7.30 -11.21 25.65
CA VAL A 18 8.27 -10.23 25.12
C VAL A 18 8.19 -10.18 23.60
N ALA A 19 8.17 -11.34 22.93
CA ALA A 19 8.00 -11.41 21.49
C ALA A 19 6.67 -10.76 21.07
N ALA A 20 5.55 -11.11 21.71
CA ALA A 20 4.24 -10.53 21.41
C ALA A 20 4.21 -9.00 21.61
N HIS A 21 4.89 -8.49 22.65
CA HIS A 21 5.01 -7.06 22.92
C HIS A 21 5.78 -6.32 21.82
N HIS A 22 6.78 -6.96 21.22
CA HIS A 22 7.61 -6.35 20.17
C HIS A 22 7.09 -6.52 18.73
N ARG A 23 6.11 -7.40 18.48
CA ARG A 23 5.93 -7.98 17.14
C ARG A 23 5.14 -7.15 16.12
N PHE A 24 4.51 -6.02 16.44
CA PHE A 24 3.51 -5.45 15.51
C PHE A 24 3.44 -3.93 15.36
N HIS A 25 4.35 -3.14 15.93
CA HIS A 25 4.27 -1.68 15.82
C HIS A 25 4.52 -1.14 14.40
N ASP A 26 5.14 -1.94 13.53
CA ASP A 26 5.45 -1.60 12.13
C ASP A 26 4.47 -2.23 11.13
N SER A 27 3.46 -2.95 11.62
CA SER A 27 2.51 -3.67 10.77
C SER A 27 1.10 -3.08 10.83
N ALA A 28 0.46 -2.96 9.67
CA ALA A 28 -0.96 -2.66 9.59
C ALA A 28 -1.67 -3.71 8.75
N HIS A 29 -2.95 -3.93 9.05
CA HIS A 29 -3.83 -4.74 8.23
C HIS A 29 -4.92 -3.86 7.61
N ALA A 30 -5.30 -4.14 6.38
CA ALA A 30 -6.45 -3.54 5.72
C ALA A 30 -7.22 -4.61 4.94
N MET A 31 -8.55 -4.53 5.01
CA MET A 31 -9.45 -5.42 4.27
C MET A 31 -10.33 -4.62 3.32
N GLY A 32 -10.43 -5.05 2.07
CA GLY A 32 -11.23 -4.39 1.05
C GLY A 32 -12.00 -5.35 0.15
N MET A 33 -12.71 -4.77 -0.82
CA MET A 33 -13.41 -5.50 -1.87
C MET A 33 -13.06 -4.89 -3.23
N LEU A 34 -12.71 -5.72 -4.21
CA LEU A 34 -12.46 -5.31 -5.58
C LEU A 34 -13.79 -5.33 -6.34
N LYS A 35 -14.22 -4.16 -6.86
CA LYS A 35 -15.49 -4.02 -7.59
C LYS A 35 -15.32 -3.10 -8.80
N ILE A 36 -16.00 -3.42 -9.90
CA ILE A 36 -16.17 -2.50 -11.02
C ILE A 36 -16.90 -1.25 -10.53
N GLY A 37 -16.36 -0.07 -10.84
CA GLY A 37 -16.91 1.22 -10.40
C GLY A 37 -16.39 1.71 -9.04
N GLY A 38 -15.32 1.12 -8.52
CA GLY A 38 -14.67 1.57 -7.28
C GLY A 38 -15.16 0.79 -6.06
N GLY A 39 -14.40 -0.23 -5.68
CA GLY A 39 -14.55 -0.94 -4.42
C GLY A 39 -14.07 -0.12 -3.23
N SER A 40 -14.40 -0.58 -2.02
CA SER A 40 -14.10 0.11 -0.77
C SER A 40 -13.21 -0.72 0.16
N ALA A 41 -12.33 -0.02 0.87
CA ALA A 41 -11.67 -0.55 2.04
C ALA A 41 -12.59 -0.41 3.25
N ARG A 42 -12.62 -1.41 4.14
CA ARG A 42 -13.41 -1.34 5.39
C ARG A 42 -12.88 -0.30 6.35
N HIS A 43 -11.57 -0.11 6.37
CA HIS A 43 -10.88 0.87 7.19
C HIS A 43 -9.57 1.30 6.50
N PRO A 44 -9.07 2.50 6.79
CA PRO A 44 -7.72 2.89 6.36
C PRO A 44 -6.67 2.00 7.03
N ALA A 45 -5.50 1.89 6.39
CA ALA A 45 -4.30 1.38 7.04
C ALA A 45 -3.71 2.51 7.90
N VAL A 46 -3.48 2.23 9.19
CA VAL A 46 -2.91 3.20 10.13
C VAL A 46 -1.49 2.77 10.48
N LEU A 47 -0.52 3.63 10.21
CA LEU A 47 0.91 3.39 10.39
C LEU A 47 1.52 4.43 11.33
N ASP A 48 2.55 4.06 12.09
CA ASP A 48 3.25 4.99 12.98
C ASP A 48 4.16 5.94 12.19
N LYS A 49 3.95 7.25 12.26
CA LYS A 49 4.71 8.24 11.48
C LYS A 49 6.22 8.23 11.77
N GLU A 50 6.66 7.64 12.87
CA GLU A 50 8.04 7.70 13.37
C GLU A 50 8.93 6.55 12.86
N ARG A 51 8.39 5.63 12.06
CA ARG A 51 9.15 4.52 11.49
C ARG A 51 9.61 4.80 10.06
N ASP A 52 10.71 4.18 9.65
CA ASP A 52 11.23 4.29 8.28
C ASP A 52 10.79 3.13 7.39
N SER A 53 10.35 2.01 7.97
CA SER A 53 9.87 0.83 7.24
C SER A 53 8.59 0.32 7.87
N TYR A 54 7.68 -0.14 7.02
CA TYR A 54 6.35 -0.63 7.39
C TYR A 54 6.01 -1.89 6.61
N VAL A 55 5.17 -2.73 7.19
CA VAL A 55 4.55 -3.87 6.52
C VAL A 55 3.04 -3.69 6.54
N LEU A 56 2.45 -3.46 5.38
CA LEU A 56 0.99 -3.43 5.21
C LEU A 56 0.53 -4.76 4.63
N ILE A 57 -0.35 -5.45 5.36
CA ILE A 57 -1.05 -6.64 4.86
C ILE A 57 -2.42 -6.20 4.34
N ALA A 58 -2.60 -6.25 3.03
CA ALA A 58 -3.85 -5.91 2.36
C ALA A 58 -4.56 -7.19 1.90
N THR A 59 -5.81 -7.38 2.32
CA THR A 59 -6.65 -8.49 1.85
C THR A 59 -7.83 -7.94 1.05
N ALA A 60 -8.20 -8.61 -0.03
CA ALA A 60 -9.37 -8.23 -0.81
C ALA A 60 -10.11 -9.43 -1.41
N GLY A 61 -11.44 -9.35 -1.44
CA GLY A 61 -12.28 -10.28 -2.19
C GLY A 61 -12.68 -9.70 -3.54
N VAL A 62 -12.72 -10.51 -4.59
CA VAL A 62 -13.20 -10.11 -5.92
C VAL A 62 -14.71 -10.23 -5.99
N VAL A 63 -15.39 -9.11 -6.16
CA VAL A 63 -16.86 -9.04 -6.26
C VAL A 63 -17.29 -9.21 -7.72
N PRO A 64 -18.24 -10.12 -8.04
CA PRO A 64 -18.81 -10.20 -9.37
C PRO A 64 -19.37 -8.84 -9.84
N PRO A 65 -19.32 -8.52 -11.15
CA PRO A 65 -18.91 -9.39 -12.25
C PRO A 65 -17.42 -9.26 -12.63
N PHE A 66 -16.58 -8.60 -11.81
CA PHE A 66 -15.19 -8.32 -12.18
C PHE A 66 -14.40 -9.60 -12.48
N ARG A 67 -13.66 -9.56 -13.60
CA ARG A 67 -12.72 -10.56 -14.07
C ARG A 67 -11.58 -9.85 -14.80
N GLY A 68 -10.34 -10.28 -14.63
CA GLY A 68 -9.22 -9.73 -15.38
C GLY A 68 -7.94 -9.61 -14.57
N ASN A 69 -7.02 -8.78 -15.03
CA ASN A 69 -5.77 -8.55 -14.32
C ASN A 69 -5.86 -7.25 -13.51
N VAL A 70 -5.19 -7.23 -12.37
CA VAL A 70 -5.20 -6.09 -11.46
C VAL A 70 -3.79 -5.68 -11.10
N ARG A 71 -3.41 -4.47 -11.50
CA ARG A 71 -2.14 -3.85 -11.11
C ARG A 71 -2.30 -3.12 -9.78
N VAL A 72 -1.30 -3.27 -8.92
CA VAL A 72 -1.24 -2.62 -7.61
C VAL A 72 -0.24 -1.47 -7.68
N ALA A 73 -0.58 -0.35 -7.05
CA ALA A 73 0.31 0.80 -6.98
C ALA A 73 0.19 1.53 -5.64
N LEU A 74 1.30 2.11 -5.17
CA LEU A 74 1.28 3.08 -4.07
C LEU A 74 1.15 4.49 -4.67
N GLU A 75 0.05 5.17 -4.34
CA GLU A 75 -0.23 6.55 -4.78
C GLU A 75 -0.04 7.54 -3.65
N GLY A 76 0.10 8.83 -3.98
CA GLY A 76 0.12 9.94 -3.01
C GLY A 76 1.33 9.98 -2.07
N GLY A 77 2.16 8.94 -2.07
CA GLY A 77 3.31 8.76 -1.19
C GLY A 77 4.60 9.36 -1.74
N ARG A 78 4.67 10.69 -1.94
CA ARG A 78 5.97 11.33 -2.26
C ARG A 78 6.97 10.98 -1.16
N GLY A 79 8.13 10.44 -1.54
CA GLY A 79 9.15 9.98 -0.60
C GLY A 79 8.85 8.60 0.02
N LEU A 80 7.88 7.86 -0.49
CA LEU A 80 7.67 6.45 -0.14
C LEU A 80 8.14 5.56 -1.30
N ASP A 81 8.71 4.41 -0.95
CA ASP A 81 8.94 3.29 -1.84
C ASP A 81 8.11 2.09 -1.40
N ALA A 82 7.71 1.24 -2.33
CA ALA A 82 6.91 0.07 -2.04
C ALA A 82 7.43 -1.16 -2.79
N THR A 83 7.60 -2.26 -2.06
CA THR A 83 7.77 -3.59 -2.65
C THR A 83 6.57 -4.47 -2.33
N PHE A 84 6.07 -5.15 -3.35
CA PHE A 84 4.86 -5.96 -3.28
C PHE A 84 5.23 -7.44 -3.24
N HIS A 85 4.68 -8.17 -2.28
CA HIS A 85 4.90 -9.59 -2.09
C HIS A 85 3.56 -10.31 -2.02
N ASN A 86 3.38 -11.34 -2.84
CA ASN A 86 2.18 -12.17 -2.78
C ASN A 86 2.17 -12.99 -1.49
N SER A 87 1.04 -13.00 -0.77
CA SER A 87 0.87 -13.87 0.39
C SER A 87 0.39 -15.24 -0.06
N GLU A 88 1.32 -16.11 -0.43
CA GLU A 88 0.96 -17.49 -0.74
C GLU A 88 0.71 -18.27 0.56
N PRO A 89 -0.41 -18.98 0.68
CA PRO A 89 -0.63 -19.82 1.84
C PRO A 89 0.39 -20.95 1.87
N ALA A 90 0.95 -21.23 3.04
CA ALA A 90 1.96 -22.26 3.25
C ALA A 90 1.51 -23.66 2.80
N VAL A 91 0.19 -23.92 2.80
CA VAL A 91 -0.40 -25.17 2.36
C VAL A 91 -1.41 -24.90 1.25
N ASN A 92 -1.34 -25.69 0.17
CA ASN A 92 -2.31 -25.66 -0.91
C ASN A 92 -3.18 -26.91 -0.95
N PHE A 93 -4.44 -26.76 -0.57
CA PHE A 93 -5.43 -27.83 -0.65
C PHE A 93 -6.09 -27.97 -2.04
N GLY A 94 -5.82 -27.06 -2.99
CA GLY A 94 -6.34 -27.15 -4.36
C GLY A 94 -7.82 -26.76 -4.56
N PHE A 95 -8.56 -26.46 -3.49
CA PHE A 95 -10.01 -26.14 -3.59
C PHE A 95 -10.34 -24.73 -4.12
N HIS A 96 -9.36 -23.83 -4.14
CA HIS A 96 -9.57 -22.44 -4.52
C HIS A 96 -8.66 -22.07 -5.68
N HIS A 97 -9.24 -21.34 -6.64
CA HIS A 97 -8.48 -20.68 -7.69
C HIS A 97 -7.45 -19.72 -7.07
N ARG A 98 -6.26 -19.67 -7.67
CA ARG A 98 -5.15 -18.83 -7.20
C ARG A 98 -4.68 -17.94 -8.35
N PRO A 99 -4.96 -16.63 -8.29
CA PRO A 99 -4.43 -15.71 -9.28
C PRO A 99 -2.91 -15.67 -9.17
N ALA A 100 -2.22 -15.67 -10.32
CA ALA A 100 -0.76 -15.53 -10.34
C ALA A 100 -0.38 -14.08 -10.03
N PHE A 101 0.68 -13.86 -9.25
CA PHE A 101 1.20 -12.52 -8.98
C PHE A 101 2.59 -12.37 -9.58
N ARG A 102 2.81 -11.36 -10.42
CA ARG A 102 4.12 -11.08 -11.05
C ARG A 102 4.40 -9.60 -11.03
N GLY A 103 5.51 -9.20 -10.40
CA GLY A 103 5.88 -7.80 -10.20
C GLY A 103 4.88 -7.11 -9.27
N ASP A 104 3.99 -6.31 -9.85
CA ASP A 104 2.95 -5.54 -9.18
C ASP A 104 1.53 -5.95 -9.59
N THR A 105 1.39 -7.02 -10.38
CA THR A 105 0.12 -7.35 -11.05
C THR A 105 -0.36 -8.76 -10.71
N TYR A 106 -1.62 -8.85 -10.30
CA TYR A 106 -2.39 -10.08 -10.22
C TYR A 106 -2.98 -10.42 -11.59
N TYR A 107 -2.82 -11.67 -12.03
CA TYR A 107 -3.30 -12.19 -13.30
C TYR A 107 -4.46 -13.16 -13.10
N ASP A 108 -5.41 -13.12 -14.04
CA ASP A 108 -6.58 -14.00 -14.07
C ASP A 108 -7.41 -13.97 -12.78
N LEU A 109 -7.68 -12.79 -12.23
CA LEU A 109 -8.61 -12.67 -11.10
C LEU A 109 -10.03 -13.02 -11.54
N ARG A 110 -10.68 -13.87 -10.74
CA ARG A 110 -12.04 -14.35 -10.97
C ARG A 110 -12.96 -13.98 -9.81
N PRO A 111 -14.29 -13.98 -10.01
CA PRO A 111 -15.20 -13.65 -8.93
C PRO A 111 -15.10 -14.68 -7.80
N LYS A 112 -15.20 -14.21 -6.55
CA LYS A 112 -14.99 -14.98 -5.31
C LYS A 112 -13.53 -15.31 -4.99
N ASP A 113 -12.58 -14.96 -5.85
CA ASP A 113 -11.16 -15.04 -5.48
C ASP A 113 -10.89 -14.15 -4.27
N ARG A 114 -9.94 -14.59 -3.45
CA ARG A 114 -9.41 -13.81 -2.32
C ARG A 114 -7.93 -13.62 -2.55
N ILE A 115 -7.50 -12.36 -2.49
CA ILE A 115 -6.09 -12.01 -2.54
C ILE A 115 -5.62 -11.53 -1.17
N ALA A 116 -4.36 -11.81 -0.88
CA ALA A 116 -3.63 -11.29 0.26
C ALA A 116 -2.27 -10.81 -0.24
N LEU A 117 -1.96 -9.55 0.04
CA LEU A 117 -0.78 -8.86 -0.44
C LEU A 117 -0.01 -8.28 0.74
N TRP A 118 1.29 -8.55 0.80
CA TRP A 118 2.19 -7.93 1.76
C TRP A 118 2.91 -6.81 1.03
N VAL A 119 2.81 -5.61 1.58
CA VAL A 119 3.41 -4.40 1.02
C VAL A 119 4.44 -3.90 2.01
N ARG A 120 5.72 -3.97 1.64
CA ARG A 120 6.76 -3.31 2.42
C ARG A 120 6.87 -1.88 1.93
N ILE A 121 6.55 -0.94 2.80
CA ILE A 121 6.63 0.49 2.52
C ILE A 121 7.87 1.03 3.22
N THR A 122 8.75 1.71 2.51
CA THR A 122 9.92 2.36 3.10
C THR A 122 9.89 3.85 2.81
N ARG A 123 10.30 4.67 3.77
CA ARG A 123 10.54 6.08 3.52
C ARG A 123 11.86 6.20 2.79
N LYS A 124 11.85 6.80 1.60
CA LYS A 124 13.07 7.36 1.03
C LYS A 124 13.49 8.45 2.01
N GLY A 125 14.73 8.39 2.49
CA GLY A 125 15.26 9.40 3.41
C GLY A 125 15.04 10.82 2.88
N PRO A 126 15.26 11.87 3.71
CA PRO A 126 15.19 13.24 3.21
C PRO A 126 15.95 13.31 1.90
N PRO A 127 15.36 13.86 0.81
CA PRO A 127 16.00 13.88 -0.49
C PRO A 127 17.41 14.37 -0.24
N GLU A 128 18.39 13.52 -0.56
CA GLU A 128 19.80 13.78 -0.31
C GLU A 128 20.00 15.22 -0.74
N ARG A 129 20.22 16.13 0.25
CA ARG A 129 20.32 17.56 -0.03
C ARG A 129 21.43 17.62 -1.04
N THR A 130 21.06 17.79 -2.30
CA THR A 130 22.02 17.86 -3.39
C THR A 130 22.76 19.12 -3.05
N SER A 131 23.90 18.94 -2.38
CA SER A 131 24.65 20.02 -1.79
C SER A 131 24.90 20.96 -2.94
N GLY A 132 24.25 22.13 -2.88
CA GLY A 132 24.19 23.09 -3.96
C GLY A 132 25.60 23.56 -4.27
N ARG A 133 26.30 22.79 -5.09
CA ARG A 133 27.58 23.12 -5.69
C ARG A 133 27.45 22.93 -7.19
N THR A 134 26.39 23.51 -7.75
CA THR A 134 26.37 23.93 -9.14
C THR A 134 26.72 25.41 -9.13
N ALA A 135 28.01 25.69 -9.32
CA ALA A 135 28.47 26.99 -9.75
C ALA A 135 27.76 27.30 -11.08
N ALA A 136 26.83 28.25 -11.05
CA ALA A 136 26.18 28.76 -12.24
C ALA A 136 27.17 29.66 -12.98
N SER A 137 27.73 29.17 -14.08
CA SER A 137 28.12 30.01 -15.21
C SER A 137 26.95 29.99 -16.19
N ILE A 138 26.19 31.08 -16.21
CA ILE A 138 25.11 31.35 -17.18
C ILE A 138 25.76 31.89 -18.46
N PRO A 139 25.64 31.25 -19.63
CA PRO A 139 25.74 31.95 -20.90
C PRO A 139 24.37 32.54 -21.24
N ALA A 140 24.34 33.86 -21.43
CA ALA A 140 23.21 34.58 -21.99
C ALA A 140 22.97 34.14 -23.44
N GLY A 141 21.73 33.83 -23.79
CA GLY A 141 21.38 33.42 -25.16
C GLY A 141 19.87 33.30 -25.39
N THR A 142 19.26 34.45 -25.72
CA THR A 142 18.19 34.66 -26.72
C THR A 142 16.94 33.77 -26.76
N ASP A 143 15.83 34.37 -26.37
CA ASP A 143 14.55 34.53 -27.09
C ASP A 143 14.19 33.51 -28.18
N ALA A 144 13.19 32.67 -27.87
CA ALA A 144 12.26 32.15 -28.88
C ALA A 144 10.89 31.88 -28.23
N LEU A 145 9.95 32.78 -28.49
CA LEU A 145 8.51 32.57 -28.37
C LEU A 145 8.12 31.38 -29.24
N THR A 146 7.54 30.33 -28.66
CA THR A 146 6.79 29.34 -29.44
C THR A 146 5.49 29.01 -28.73
N ASP A 147 4.45 29.50 -29.38
CA ASP A 147 3.03 29.36 -29.16
C ASP A 147 2.62 27.88 -29.14
N CYS A 148 1.82 27.47 -28.14
CA CYS A 148 1.26 26.12 -28.09
C CYS A 148 -0.28 26.20 -27.99
N PRO A 149 -1.03 25.56 -28.92
CA PRO A 149 -2.49 25.64 -28.95
C PRO A 149 -3.14 24.86 -27.80
N GLN A 150 -4.20 25.44 -27.24
CA GLN A 150 -5.11 24.82 -26.30
C GLN A 150 -5.89 23.68 -26.97
N HIS A 151 -5.55 22.43 -26.65
CA HIS A 151 -6.28 21.26 -27.16
C HIS A 151 -7.20 20.65 -26.07
N MET A 152 -8.49 20.84 -26.32
CA MET A 152 -9.68 20.10 -25.89
C MET A 152 -9.81 19.59 -24.44
N ARG A 153 -10.73 20.28 -23.76
CA ARG A 153 -11.37 19.97 -22.49
C ARG A 153 -12.39 18.85 -22.68
N GLY A 154 -12.01 17.61 -22.37
CA GLY A 154 -12.96 16.52 -22.14
C GLY A 154 -13.55 16.64 -20.73
N GLU A 155 -14.78 17.13 -20.63
CA GLU A 155 -15.56 17.13 -19.40
C GLU A 155 -16.12 15.74 -19.13
N GLY A 156 -15.92 15.22 -17.92
CA GLY A 156 -16.62 14.01 -17.49
C GLY A 156 -15.94 13.13 -16.44
N LEU A 157 -15.14 13.65 -15.50
CA LEU A 157 -14.75 12.87 -14.31
C LEU A 157 -14.68 13.76 -13.06
N SER A 158 -15.69 13.57 -12.20
CA SER A 158 -15.73 13.74 -10.75
C SER A 158 -14.75 14.75 -10.15
N ALA A 159 -15.27 15.95 -9.90
CA ALA A 159 -14.59 17.03 -9.20
C ALA A 159 -14.51 16.79 -7.67
N GLU A 160 -13.82 15.74 -7.24
CA GLU A 160 -13.17 15.71 -5.91
C GLU A 160 -11.74 16.27 -6.01
N ARG A 161 -11.55 17.32 -6.83
CA ARG A 161 -10.26 18.00 -6.99
C ARG A 161 -10.11 19.05 -5.90
N GLY A 162 -9.31 18.75 -4.88
CA GLY A 162 -8.79 19.80 -4.00
C GLY A 162 -8.07 19.32 -2.73
N ARG A 163 -8.43 18.15 -2.19
CA ARG A 163 -7.63 17.53 -1.14
C ARG A 163 -6.53 16.73 -1.81
N THR A 164 -5.26 17.07 -1.53
CA THR A 164 -4.13 16.20 -1.82
C THR A 164 -4.43 14.84 -1.20
N ALA A 165 -4.87 13.90 -2.04
CA ALA A 165 -5.15 12.55 -1.58
C ALA A 165 -3.86 12.03 -0.95
N GLY A 166 -3.94 11.72 0.35
CA GLY A 166 -2.82 11.16 1.08
C GLY A 166 -2.37 9.83 0.45
N PRO A 167 -1.29 9.24 0.98
CA PRO A 167 -0.80 7.98 0.45
C PRO A 167 -1.90 6.91 0.47
N ALA A 168 -1.99 6.13 -0.60
CA ALA A 168 -3.00 5.09 -0.72
C ALA A 168 -2.46 3.90 -1.51
N LEU A 169 -2.84 2.69 -1.10
CA LEU A 169 -2.64 1.50 -1.91
C LEU A 169 -3.82 1.36 -2.86
N ALA A 170 -3.58 1.48 -4.17
CA ALA A 170 -4.59 1.46 -5.20
C ALA A 170 -4.47 0.20 -6.06
N PHE A 171 -5.62 -0.32 -6.47
CA PHE A 171 -5.75 -1.48 -7.36
C PHE A 171 -6.45 -1.03 -8.64
N TYR A 172 -5.86 -1.36 -9.78
CA TYR A 172 -6.28 -0.91 -11.10
C TYR A 172 -6.58 -2.10 -12.00
N ASP A 173 -7.72 -2.08 -12.67
CA ASP A 173 -7.95 -2.96 -13.81
C ASP A 173 -6.93 -2.60 -14.91
N THR A 174 -6.12 -3.57 -15.34
CA THR A 174 -5.10 -3.29 -16.37
C THR A 174 -5.70 -3.00 -17.75
N ALA A 175 -6.91 -3.50 -18.03
CA ALA A 175 -7.55 -3.33 -19.33
C ALA A 175 -8.12 -1.91 -19.49
N THR A 176 -8.78 -1.41 -18.45
CA THR A 176 -9.49 -0.12 -18.50
C THR A 176 -8.77 1.00 -17.74
N ASN A 177 -7.72 0.67 -16.98
CA ASN A 177 -7.06 1.55 -16.02
C ASN A 177 -8.02 2.15 -14.97
N ASN A 178 -9.20 1.55 -14.80
CA ASN A 178 -10.16 1.96 -13.78
C ASN A 178 -9.71 1.50 -12.41
N ARG A 179 -9.88 2.37 -11.42
CA ARG A 179 -9.60 2.04 -10.01
C ARG A 179 -10.66 1.08 -9.48
N LEU A 180 -10.23 -0.09 -9.01
CA LEU A 180 -11.09 -1.15 -8.47
C LEU A 180 -11.16 -1.15 -6.94
N LEU A 181 -10.11 -0.67 -6.28
CA LEU A 181 -10.04 -0.54 -4.82
C LEU A 181 -9.00 0.53 -4.47
N SER A 182 -9.26 1.28 -3.42
CA SER A 182 -8.33 2.24 -2.83
C SER A 182 -8.32 2.04 -1.31
N ILE A 183 -7.14 1.78 -0.75
CA ILE A 183 -6.94 1.66 0.71
C ILE A 183 -6.14 2.88 1.16
N PRO A 184 -6.77 3.85 1.84
CA PRO A 184 -6.05 5.01 2.36
C PRO A 184 -5.05 4.60 3.43
N ILE A 185 -3.87 5.22 3.42
CA ILE A 185 -2.81 5.01 4.40
C ILE A 185 -2.69 6.29 5.22
N ARG A 186 -2.84 6.17 6.54
CA ARG A 186 -2.74 7.27 7.50
C ARG A 186 -1.51 7.06 8.37
N PHE A 187 -0.66 8.07 8.46
CA PHE A 187 0.47 8.07 9.39
C PHE A 187 0.07 8.85 10.65
N ILE A 188 0.12 8.21 11.82
CA ILE A 188 -0.22 8.81 13.12
C ILE A 188 0.98 8.81 14.06
N ALA A 189 1.06 9.76 14.99
CA ALA A 189 2.12 9.76 16.00
C ALA A 189 1.94 8.60 16.99
N SER A 190 3.04 7.93 17.36
CA SER A 190 3.03 6.96 18.46
C SER A 190 2.53 7.66 19.74
N GLY A 191 1.51 7.07 20.39
CA GLY A 191 0.90 7.63 21.61
C GLY A 191 -0.30 8.57 21.40
N GLY A 192 -0.69 8.87 20.16
CA GLY A 192 -1.99 9.50 19.89
C GLY A 192 -3.10 8.48 20.06
N ASN A 193 -3.80 8.48 21.20
CA ASN A 193 -4.95 7.62 21.46
C ASN A 193 -5.99 7.75 20.32
N SER A 194 -6.02 6.78 19.41
CA SER A 194 -7.00 6.66 18.32
C SER A 194 -8.37 6.14 18.82
N HIS A 195 -8.68 6.27 20.10
CA HIS A 195 -10.01 6.01 20.63
C HIS A 195 -10.85 7.29 20.51
N GLY A 196 -11.54 7.43 19.38
CA GLY A 196 -12.51 8.49 19.19
C GLY A 196 -12.83 8.75 17.73
N ASN A 197 -13.74 7.93 17.18
CA ASN A 197 -14.86 8.36 16.33
C ASN A 197 -15.65 7.15 15.84
#